data_AF-A0A9Q1MMI4-F1
#
_entry.id   AF-A0A9Q1MMI4-F1
#
_cell.length_a   1.000
_cell.length_b   1.000
_cell.length_c   1.000
_cell.angle_alpha   90.00
_cell.angle_beta   90.00
_cell.angle_gamma   90.00
#
_symmetry.space_group_name_H-M   'P 1'
#
loop_
_entity.id
_entity.type
_entity.pdbx_description
1 polymer ?
#
loop_
_entity_poly.entity_id
_entity_poly.type
_entity_poly.pdbx_seq_one_letter_code
_entity_poly.pdbx_strand_id
1 'polypeptide(L)'
;MAESQLVHPPLFTYVSMLALLTLVPPFVILMWYTNVHADGSVLQTFNYLKENGLQGLVDIWPRPTAIAGKIIICYALFEATLQLLLPGKRVEGPISPTGHMPVYKANGMAAYTVTLITYLSLWWFGIFNPTIVYDHLGEILSTLNFGSLIFCLLLYIKGHVAPSSTDHGSSGNIIVDFYWGMELYPRIGKHFDIKVFTNCRFGMISWGVLPITYCIKQYEEYGSLSDSMLVHTIITLVYVTKFFWWEAGYWNTMDIAHDRAGFYICWGCLVFLPCIYTSPGMYLVKHPVNLGLQLAIYILVAGVLCVYINYDCDRQRQEFRRTNGKCLVWGKAPSKIVASYTTTTGETKTSLLLTSGWWGLARHFHYVPEILASFFWSVPALFNHFIPYFYVMYLTVLLFDRAKRDDERCKSKYGKYWKKYCEKVNLAKWEPRHGKFRYRHPWVQYLEVGDIARDCAYRIHALNAYINYETQIEQKIRTRIQEPCMKVSTECGHVLKELALAMKTMTYPLTIKVHTENGKLAAENLKSLLQTNSSWEEIIFSEIIPIATVASLLIDIVSYTTKMVESFDQLATLARFKKTNRFAPARIRTGSWKRKRVTPEQNVEGVHHHVIAVE
;
A
#
# COMPACT_ATOMS: atom_id res chain seq x y z
N MET A 1 30.89 7.93 12.26
CA MET A 1 30.38 6.76 11.51
C MET A 1 29.33 6.10 12.37
N ALA A 2 28.06 6.39 12.12
CA ALA A 2 26.97 5.59 12.69
C ALA A 2 26.71 4.51 11.65
N GLU A 3 26.92 3.25 12.00
CA GLU A 3 26.45 2.12 11.21
C GLU A 3 24.96 2.34 10.94
N SER A 4 24.60 2.61 9.68
CA SER A 4 23.20 2.60 9.30
C SER A 4 22.72 1.18 9.50
N GLN A 5 21.94 0.92 10.55
CA GLN A 5 21.24 -0.35 10.71
C GLN A 5 20.43 -0.57 9.43
N LEU A 6 20.88 -1.49 8.58
CA LEU A 6 20.12 -1.93 7.43
C LEU A 6 18.81 -2.51 7.97
N VAL A 7 17.69 -2.08 7.39
CA VAL A 7 16.33 -2.50 7.81
C VAL A 7 16.14 -4.02 7.66
N HIS A 8 16.95 -4.65 6.81
CA HIS A 8 17.02 -6.08 6.60
C HIS A 8 18.42 -6.61 6.90
N PRO A 9 18.56 -7.92 7.16
CA PRO A 9 19.88 -8.56 7.27
C PRO A 9 20.77 -8.15 6.08
N PRO A 10 22.06 -7.83 6.31
CA PRO A 10 22.95 -7.34 5.26
C PRO A 10 22.97 -8.27 4.04
N LEU A 11 23.05 -9.60 4.27
CA LEU A 11 23.03 -10.61 3.22
C LEU A 11 21.81 -10.49 2.29
N PHE A 12 20.61 -10.35 2.86
CA PHE A 12 19.38 -10.23 2.07
C PHE A 12 19.40 -8.98 1.19
N THR A 13 19.88 -7.86 1.76
CA THR A 13 20.01 -6.58 1.05
C THR A 13 20.98 -6.70 -0.15
N TYR A 14 22.15 -7.30 0.05
CA TYR A 14 23.13 -7.49 -1.02
C TYR A 14 22.64 -8.45 -2.10
N VAL A 15 22.03 -9.58 -1.71
CA VAL A 15 21.47 -10.55 -2.66
C VAL A 15 20.37 -9.91 -3.50
N SER A 16 19.51 -9.09 -2.89
CA SER A 16 18.46 -8.36 -3.63
C SER A 16 19.04 -7.35 -4.62
N MET A 17 20.08 -6.60 -4.23
CA MET A 17 20.76 -5.67 -5.14
C MET A 17 21.40 -6.38 -6.33
N LEU A 18 22.14 -7.47 -6.06
CA LEU A 18 22.78 -8.26 -7.11
C LEU A 18 21.77 -8.93 -8.04
N ALA A 19 20.66 -9.44 -7.50
CA ALA A 19 19.58 -9.98 -8.30
C ALA A 19 18.98 -8.90 -9.21
N LEU A 20 18.73 -7.69 -8.70
CA LEU A 20 18.21 -6.60 -9.52
C LEU A 20 19.21 -6.12 -10.59
N LEU A 21 20.49 -6.03 -10.24
CA LEU A 21 21.56 -5.66 -11.18
C LEU A 21 21.71 -6.65 -12.34
N THR A 22 21.52 -7.94 -12.07
CA THR A 22 21.78 -9.00 -13.05
C THR A 22 20.54 -9.45 -13.81
N LEU A 23 19.36 -9.42 -13.19
CA LEU A 23 18.11 -9.95 -13.79
C LEU A 23 17.29 -8.89 -14.51
N VAL A 24 17.33 -7.62 -14.08
CA VAL A 24 16.48 -6.57 -14.66
C VAL A 24 16.93 -6.16 -16.08
N PRO A 25 18.24 -6.06 -16.41
CA PRO A 25 18.68 -5.75 -17.77
C PRO A 25 18.24 -6.80 -18.81
N PRO A 26 18.41 -8.12 -18.57
CA PRO A 26 17.83 -9.14 -19.45
C PRO A 26 16.30 -9.13 -19.48
N PHE A 27 15.65 -8.84 -18.35
CA PHE A 27 14.20 -8.74 -18.30
C PHE A 27 13.65 -7.67 -19.26
N VAL A 28 14.32 -6.52 -19.42
CA VAL A 28 13.94 -5.49 -20.40
C VAL A 28 13.96 -6.04 -21.84
N ILE A 29 14.99 -6.81 -22.20
CA ILE A 29 15.09 -7.43 -23.53
C ILE A 29 14.02 -8.48 -23.72
N LEU A 30 13.75 -9.30 -22.71
CA LEU A 30 12.66 -10.27 -22.72
C LEU A 30 11.30 -9.62 -22.89
N MET A 31 11.08 -8.47 -22.24
CA MET A 31 9.85 -7.71 -22.37
C MET A 31 9.67 -7.27 -23.84
N TRP A 32 10.68 -6.63 -24.41
CA TRP A 32 10.64 -6.20 -25.81
C TRP A 32 10.42 -7.37 -26.77
N TYR A 33 11.20 -8.45 -26.63
CA TYR A 33 11.08 -9.65 -27.45
C TYR A 33 9.67 -10.25 -27.36
N THR A 34 9.11 -10.33 -26.15
CA THR A 34 7.75 -10.85 -25.93
C THR A 34 6.73 -10.05 -26.74
N ASN A 35 6.81 -8.72 -26.72
CA ASN A 35 5.83 -7.86 -27.40
C ASN A 35 6.00 -7.84 -28.92
N VAL A 36 7.25 -7.82 -29.39
CA VAL A 36 7.55 -7.57 -30.79
C VAL A 36 7.71 -8.86 -31.59
N HIS A 37 8.24 -9.93 -31.00
CA HIS A 37 8.59 -11.17 -31.70
C HIS A 37 7.80 -12.40 -31.26
N ALA A 38 7.22 -12.40 -30.05
CA ALA A 38 6.43 -13.53 -29.54
C ALA A 38 4.94 -13.21 -29.40
N ASP A 39 4.41 -12.29 -30.22
CA ASP A 39 2.99 -11.94 -30.30
C ASP A 39 2.36 -11.50 -28.94
N GLY A 40 3.18 -10.97 -28.04
CA GLY A 40 2.80 -10.66 -26.65
C GLY A 40 2.58 -11.87 -25.74
N SER A 41 2.86 -13.08 -26.22
CA SER A 41 2.70 -14.32 -25.48
C SER A 41 3.96 -14.67 -24.66
N VAL A 42 3.79 -14.61 -23.33
CA VAL A 42 4.80 -15.06 -22.35
C VAL A 42 5.11 -16.55 -22.51
N LEU A 43 4.11 -17.37 -22.88
CA LEU A 43 4.29 -18.81 -23.03
C LEU A 43 5.23 -19.15 -24.21
N GLN A 44 5.04 -18.48 -25.34
CA GLN A 44 5.94 -18.62 -26.50
C GLN A 44 7.38 -18.22 -26.15
N THR A 45 7.57 -17.10 -25.44
CA THR A 45 8.89 -16.67 -24.99
C THR A 45 9.51 -17.68 -24.02
N PHE A 46 8.72 -18.20 -23.07
CA PHE A 46 9.18 -19.22 -22.14
C PHE A 46 9.56 -20.53 -22.83
N ASN A 47 8.73 -21.02 -23.76
CA ASN A 47 9.01 -22.23 -24.52
C ASN A 47 10.28 -22.09 -25.35
N TYR A 48 10.45 -20.95 -26.03
CA TYR A 48 11.67 -20.65 -26.79
C TYR A 48 12.92 -20.68 -25.90
N LEU A 49 12.88 -20.06 -24.72
CA LEU A 49 14.00 -20.10 -23.77
C LEU A 49 14.22 -21.49 -23.17
N LYS A 50 13.15 -22.26 -22.95
CA LYS A 50 13.24 -23.63 -22.44
C LYS A 50 13.91 -24.55 -23.45
N GLU A 51 13.60 -24.39 -24.73
CA GLU A 51 14.16 -25.19 -25.83
C GLU A 51 15.64 -24.84 -26.11
N ASN A 52 15.98 -23.55 -26.05
CA ASN A 52 17.31 -23.06 -26.45
C ASN A 52 18.24 -22.72 -25.27
N GLY A 53 17.75 -22.81 -24.02
CA GLY A 53 18.51 -22.51 -22.81
C GLY A 53 19.11 -21.10 -22.81
N LEU A 54 20.34 -20.97 -22.31
CA LEU A 54 21.09 -19.70 -22.30
C LEU A 54 21.39 -19.18 -23.71
N GLN A 55 21.56 -20.07 -24.69
CA GLN A 55 21.79 -19.66 -26.07
C GLN A 55 20.58 -18.90 -26.61
N GLY A 56 19.35 -19.34 -26.28
CA GLY A 56 18.14 -18.61 -26.62
C GLY A 56 18.14 -17.17 -26.09
N LEU A 57 18.62 -16.93 -24.86
CA LEU A 57 18.72 -15.57 -24.33
C LEU A 57 19.75 -14.71 -25.10
N VAL A 58 20.85 -15.32 -25.55
CA VAL A 58 21.86 -14.66 -26.38
C VAL A 58 21.30 -14.35 -27.77
N ASP A 59 20.53 -15.27 -28.34
CA ASP A 59 19.98 -15.17 -29.69
C ASP A 59 18.91 -14.08 -29.80
N ILE A 60 18.09 -13.90 -28.77
CA ILE A 60 17.09 -12.81 -28.75
C ILE A 60 17.72 -11.44 -28.48
N TRP A 61 18.96 -11.37 -27.99
CA TRP A 61 19.57 -10.12 -27.54
C TRP A 61 20.11 -9.34 -28.74
N PRO A 62 19.50 -8.20 -29.13
CA PRO A 62 19.95 -7.45 -30.29
C PRO A 62 21.32 -6.84 -30.00
N ARG A 63 22.24 -6.91 -30.95
CA ARG A 63 23.55 -6.28 -30.78
C ARG A 63 23.41 -4.75 -30.87
N PRO A 64 24.12 -3.96 -30.05
CA PRO A 64 24.18 -2.52 -30.23
C PRO A 64 24.63 -2.14 -31.64
N THR A 65 23.90 -1.24 -32.29
CA THR A 65 24.20 -0.79 -33.66
C THR A 65 24.53 0.69 -33.71
N ALA A 66 25.22 1.10 -34.77
CA ALA A 66 25.52 2.52 -35.01
C ALA A 66 24.24 3.35 -35.24
N ILE A 67 23.17 2.74 -35.78
CA ILE A 67 21.88 3.40 -36.00
C ILE A 67 21.23 3.71 -34.65
N ALA A 68 21.09 2.70 -33.78
CA ALA A 68 20.59 2.88 -32.42
C ALA A 68 21.41 3.92 -31.64
N GLY A 69 22.74 3.83 -31.70
CA GLY A 69 23.64 4.81 -31.08
C GLY A 69 23.41 6.24 -31.58
N LYS A 70 23.25 6.45 -32.90
CA LYS A 70 22.94 7.77 -33.47
C LYS A 70 21.60 8.30 -32.96
N ILE A 71 20.54 7.48 -32.96
CA ILE A 71 19.21 7.89 -32.46
C ILE A 71 19.31 8.35 -31.01
N ILE A 72 19.94 7.54 -30.15
CA ILE A 72 20.10 7.84 -28.72
C ILE A 72 20.91 9.12 -28.51
N ILE A 73 22.06 9.26 -29.19
CA ILE A 73 22.93 10.43 -29.02
C ILE A 73 22.26 11.70 -29.53
N CYS A 74 21.63 11.67 -30.71
CA CYS A 74 20.90 12.82 -31.24
C CYS A 74 19.78 13.26 -30.30
N TYR A 75 18.98 12.31 -29.80
CA TYR A 75 17.93 12.59 -28.82
C TYR A 75 18.50 13.15 -27.51
N ALA A 76 19.54 12.51 -26.95
CA ALA A 76 20.18 12.96 -25.71
C ALA A 76 20.75 14.37 -25.83
N LEU A 77 21.44 14.68 -26.94
CA LEU A 77 22.01 16.00 -27.19
C LEU A 77 20.91 17.05 -27.40
N PHE A 78 19.84 16.70 -28.10
CA PHE A 78 18.69 17.59 -28.28
C PHE A 78 18.07 17.94 -26.91
N GLU A 79 17.76 16.94 -26.09
CA GLU A 79 17.19 17.15 -24.76
C GLU A 79 18.13 17.90 -23.80
N ALA A 80 19.43 17.61 -23.87
CA ALA A 80 20.44 18.33 -23.09
C ALA A 80 20.51 19.81 -23.51
N THR A 81 20.42 20.07 -24.81
CA THR A 81 20.38 21.43 -25.37
C THR A 81 19.13 22.16 -24.89
N LEU A 82 17.96 21.53 -24.92
CA LEU A 82 16.72 22.14 -24.40
C LEU A 82 16.80 22.40 -22.89
N GLN A 83 17.34 21.47 -22.11
CA GLN A 83 17.57 21.66 -20.68
C GLN A 83 18.42 22.90 -20.41
N LEU A 84 19.51 23.12 -21.17
CA LEU A 84 20.44 24.22 -20.97
C LEU A 84 19.95 25.54 -21.54
N LEU A 85 19.38 25.55 -22.74
CA LEU A 85 19.10 26.77 -23.49
C LEU A 85 17.69 27.33 -23.28
N LEU A 86 16.68 26.47 -23.08
CA LEU A 86 15.31 26.99 -22.92
C LEU A 86 15.16 27.79 -21.63
N PRO A 87 14.48 28.95 -21.66
CA PRO A 87 14.24 29.74 -20.46
C PRO A 87 13.32 28.98 -19.50
N GLY A 88 13.47 29.26 -18.20
CA GLY A 88 12.66 28.65 -17.17
C GLY A 88 12.81 29.37 -15.85
N LYS A 89 11.79 29.25 -14.99
CA LYS A 89 11.84 29.88 -13.66
C LYS A 89 12.88 29.18 -12.79
N ARG A 90 13.64 29.96 -12.02
CA ARG A 90 14.53 29.42 -10.98
C ARG A 90 13.67 28.83 -9.86
N VAL A 91 13.94 27.60 -9.47
CA VAL A 91 13.25 26.91 -8.37
C VAL A 91 14.27 26.30 -7.44
N GLU A 92 14.04 26.45 -6.15
CA GLU A 92 14.86 25.87 -5.10
C GLU A 92 14.28 24.52 -4.70
N GLY A 93 15.15 23.50 -4.67
CA GLY A 93 14.80 22.17 -4.18
C GLY A 93 14.85 22.09 -2.65
N PRO A 94 14.55 20.91 -2.10
CA PRO A 94 14.59 20.69 -0.65
C PRO A 94 16.03 20.75 -0.12
N ILE A 95 16.19 21.32 1.08
CA ILE A 95 17.48 21.35 1.78
C ILE A 95 17.87 19.93 2.16
N SER A 96 19.08 19.53 1.77
CA SER A 96 19.65 18.21 2.05
C SER A 96 20.05 18.07 3.53
N PRO A 97 20.33 16.85 4.02
CA PRO A 97 20.87 16.65 5.36
C PRO A 97 22.19 17.38 5.63
N THR A 98 22.98 17.69 4.59
CA THR A 98 24.23 18.45 4.73
C THR A 98 24.03 19.98 4.67
N GLY A 99 22.78 20.44 4.50
CA GLY A 99 22.42 21.85 4.44
C GLY A 99 22.49 22.45 3.03
N HIS A 100 22.83 21.67 2.01
CA HIS A 100 22.88 22.13 0.63
C HIS A 100 21.47 22.20 0.01
N MET A 101 21.20 23.28 -0.72
CA MET A 101 19.92 23.53 -1.38
C MET A 101 20.14 23.56 -2.91
N PRO A 102 19.71 22.50 -3.64
CA PRO A 102 19.91 22.46 -5.09
C PRO A 102 19.01 23.47 -5.79
N VAL A 103 19.51 24.04 -6.89
CA VAL A 103 18.78 25.01 -7.71
C VAL A 103 18.51 24.42 -9.08
N TYR A 104 17.26 24.50 -9.50
CA TYR A 104 16.77 23.97 -10.76
C TYR A 104 16.17 25.07 -11.65
N LYS A 105 16.10 24.77 -12.94
CA LYS A 105 15.43 25.60 -13.95
C LYS A 105 14.18 24.88 -14.43
N ALA A 106 13.01 25.42 -14.11
CA ALA A 106 11.71 24.87 -14.50
C ALA A 106 11.40 25.23 -15.95
N ASN A 107 11.92 24.40 -16.86
CA ASN A 107 11.69 24.48 -18.31
C ASN A 107 11.18 23.16 -18.90
N GLY A 108 10.77 22.19 -18.09
CA GLY A 108 10.36 20.86 -18.58
C GLY A 108 9.16 20.90 -19.50
N MET A 109 8.13 21.70 -19.19
CA MET A 109 6.95 21.84 -20.07
C MET A 109 7.33 22.46 -21.43
N ALA A 110 8.24 23.43 -21.44
CA ALA A 110 8.73 24.03 -22.68
C ALA A 110 9.56 23.02 -23.49
N ALA A 111 10.47 22.30 -22.83
CA ALA A 111 11.28 21.25 -23.46
C ALA A 111 10.39 20.18 -24.09
N TYR A 112 9.47 19.61 -23.30
CA TYR A 112 8.52 18.61 -23.75
C TYR A 112 7.71 19.07 -24.97
N THR A 113 7.16 20.29 -24.93
CA THR A 113 6.38 20.84 -26.04
C THR A 113 7.23 21.02 -27.30
N VAL A 114 8.44 21.58 -27.17
CA VAL A 114 9.37 21.75 -28.28
C VAL A 114 9.77 20.40 -28.87
N THR A 115 10.04 19.39 -28.05
CA THR A 115 10.36 18.03 -28.51
C THR A 115 9.21 17.44 -29.30
N LEU A 116 7.98 17.46 -28.80
CA LEU A 116 6.84 16.89 -29.52
C LEU A 116 6.56 17.60 -30.84
N ILE A 117 6.58 18.94 -30.85
CA ILE A 117 6.39 19.73 -32.07
C ILE A 117 7.49 19.42 -33.08
N THR A 118 8.74 19.39 -32.64
CA THR A 118 9.89 19.09 -33.52
C THR A 118 9.76 17.69 -34.09
N TYR A 119 9.48 16.68 -33.25
CA TYR A 119 9.34 15.28 -33.67
C TYR A 119 8.23 15.10 -34.71
N LEU A 120 7.04 15.68 -34.47
CA LEU A 120 5.92 15.63 -35.42
C LEU A 120 6.19 16.45 -36.69
N SER A 121 6.87 17.59 -36.58
CA SER A 121 7.22 18.41 -37.75
C SER A 121 8.22 17.67 -38.66
N LEU A 122 9.24 17.04 -38.08
CA LEU A 122 10.21 16.26 -38.85
C LEU A 122 9.54 15.10 -39.60
N TRP A 123 8.53 14.46 -38.99
CA TRP A 123 7.71 13.46 -39.67
C TRP A 123 6.83 14.05 -40.76
N TRP A 124 6.08 15.12 -40.45
CA TRP A 124 5.16 15.77 -41.38
C TRP A 124 5.86 16.30 -42.65
N PHE A 125 7.06 16.84 -42.51
CA PHE A 125 7.88 17.32 -43.64
C PHE A 125 8.74 16.22 -44.30
N GLY A 126 8.63 14.96 -43.85
CA GLY A 126 9.37 13.83 -44.44
C GLY A 126 10.88 13.86 -44.20
N ILE A 127 11.36 14.63 -43.22
CA ILE A 127 12.80 14.77 -42.88
C ILE A 127 13.28 13.57 -42.05
N PHE A 128 12.42 13.05 -41.17
CA PHE A 128 12.71 11.89 -40.32
C PHE A 128 11.46 11.02 -40.26
N ASN A 129 11.60 9.71 -40.51
CA ASN A 129 10.51 8.78 -40.28
C ASN A 129 10.62 8.18 -38.85
N PRO A 130 9.69 8.50 -37.92
CA PRO A 130 9.70 7.96 -36.57
C PRO A 130 9.68 6.44 -36.47
N THR A 131 9.17 5.74 -37.48
CA THR A 131 9.05 4.27 -37.44
C THR A 131 10.39 3.56 -37.28
N ILE A 132 11.49 4.19 -37.72
CA ILE A 132 12.86 3.70 -37.48
C ILE A 132 13.16 3.46 -36.00
N VAL A 133 12.53 4.22 -35.09
CA VAL A 133 12.71 4.06 -33.64
C VAL A 133 12.05 2.78 -33.15
N TYR A 134 10.89 2.40 -33.71
CA TYR A 134 10.25 1.12 -33.39
C TYR A 134 11.00 -0.05 -34.04
N ASP A 135 11.41 0.10 -35.30
CA ASP A 135 12.09 -0.95 -36.06
C ASP A 135 13.43 -1.33 -35.42
N HIS A 136 14.16 -0.35 -34.89
CA HIS A 136 15.41 -0.56 -34.14
C HIS A 136 15.24 -0.57 -32.62
N LEU A 137 14.01 -0.72 -32.09
CA LEU A 137 13.74 -0.58 -30.65
C LEU A 137 14.56 -1.57 -29.80
N GLY A 138 14.73 -2.81 -30.27
CA GLY A 138 15.54 -3.81 -29.57
C GLY A 138 17.02 -3.42 -29.48
N GLU A 139 17.57 -2.89 -30.57
CA GLU A 139 18.96 -2.40 -30.62
C GLU A 139 19.14 -1.13 -29.77
N ILE A 140 18.13 -0.26 -29.73
CA ILE A 140 18.08 0.92 -28.87
C ILE A 140 18.10 0.49 -27.41
N LEU A 141 17.22 -0.42 -27.00
CA LEU A 141 17.16 -0.92 -25.62
C LEU A 141 18.43 -1.65 -25.22
N SER A 142 19.03 -2.42 -26.11
CA SER A 142 20.34 -3.07 -25.90
C SER A 142 21.47 -2.04 -25.74
N THR A 143 21.52 -1.04 -26.62
CA THR A 143 22.52 0.04 -26.56
C THR A 143 22.36 0.87 -25.28
N LEU A 144 21.12 1.20 -24.89
CA LEU A 144 20.82 1.90 -23.64
C LEU A 144 21.17 1.04 -22.42
N ASN A 145 20.95 -0.27 -22.48
CA ASN A 145 21.31 -1.20 -21.41
C ASN A 145 22.80 -1.12 -21.07
N PHE A 146 23.66 -1.36 -22.06
CA PHE A 146 25.12 -1.30 -21.86
C PHE A 146 25.60 0.13 -21.60
N GLY A 147 25.10 1.10 -22.36
CA GLY A 147 25.46 2.51 -22.23
C GLY A 147 25.13 3.07 -20.85
N SER A 148 23.98 2.70 -20.28
CA SER A 148 23.55 3.16 -18.95
C SER A 148 24.35 2.51 -17.82
N LEU A 149 24.81 1.26 -17.98
CA LEU A 149 25.73 0.63 -17.02
C LEU A 149 27.08 1.36 -17.00
N ILE A 150 27.63 1.68 -18.17
CA ILE A 150 28.84 2.49 -18.30
C ILE A 150 28.61 3.88 -17.70
N PHE A 151 27.48 4.51 -17.98
CA PHE A 151 27.11 5.80 -17.41
C PHE A 151 27.06 5.78 -15.88
N CYS A 152 26.46 4.74 -15.28
CA CYS A 152 26.43 4.59 -13.82
C CYS A 152 27.83 4.35 -13.24
N LEU A 153 28.72 3.64 -13.96
CA LEU A 153 30.12 3.51 -13.57
C LEU A 153 30.84 4.87 -13.59
N LEU A 154 30.58 5.70 -14.59
CA LEU A 154 31.12 7.07 -14.64
C LEU A 154 30.60 7.94 -13.49
N LEU A 155 29.32 7.79 -13.09
CA LEU A 155 28.78 8.47 -11.90
C LEU A 155 29.45 8.01 -10.61
N TYR A 156 29.71 6.71 -10.48
CA TYR A 156 30.45 6.14 -9.35
C TYR A 156 31.87 6.75 -9.27
N ILE A 157 32.62 6.73 -10.38
CA ILE A 157 33.96 7.31 -10.46
C ILE A 157 33.92 8.81 -10.16
N LYS A 158 32.99 9.55 -10.79
CA LYS A 158 32.83 10.99 -10.56
C LYS A 158 32.58 11.31 -9.09
N GLY A 159 31.76 10.54 -8.39
CA GLY A 159 31.48 10.77 -6.98
C GLY A 159 32.69 10.60 -6.06
N HIS A 160 33.71 9.85 -6.49
CA HIS A 160 35.01 9.74 -5.81
C HIS A 160 35.98 10.86 -6.19
N VAL A 161 36.08 11.19 -7.49
CA VAL A 161 37.17 12.01 -8.02
C VAL A 161 36.81 13.49 -8.12
N ALA A 162 35.54 13.79 -8.42
CA ALA A 162 35.07 15.16 -8.68
C ALA A 162 33.60 15.34 -8.24
N PRO A 163 33.30 15.24 -6.93
CA PRO A 163 31.95 15.45 -6.41
C PRO A 163 31.48 16.89 -6.62
N SER A 164 30.18 17.06 -6.86
CA SER A 164 29.57 18.34 -7.25
C SER A 164 29.16 19.19 -6.06
N SER A 165 28.98 18.56 -4.88
CA SER A 165 28.59 19.22 -3.63
C SER A 165 28.98 18.36 -2.44
N THR A 166 28.71 18.84 -1.22
CA THR A 166 28.85 18.09 0.04
C THR A 166 27.89 16.91 0.16
N ASP A 167 26.86 16.82 -0.70
CA ASP A 167 25.92 15.70 -0.73
C ASP A 167 26.47 14.48 -1.49
N HIS A 168 27.69 14.07 -1.15
CA HIS A 168 28.32 12.86 -1.67
C HIS A 168 28.85 11.99 -0.54
N GLY A 169 29.18 10.74 -0.83
CA GLY A 169 29.79 9.83 0.14
C GLY A 169 29.69 8.37 -0.28
N SER A 170 30.56 7.56 0.31
CA SER A 170 30.66 6.12 0.09
C SER A 170 30.11 5.36 1.28
N SER A 171 29.49 4.21 1.03
CA SER A 171 29.16 3.20 2.04
C SER A 171 30.35 2.32 2.42
N GLY A 172 31.47 2.42 1.69
CA GLY A 172 32.63 1.52 1.78
C GLY A 172 32.46 0.22 0.98
N ASN A 173 31.31 0.02 0.32
CA ASN A 173 31.02 -1.16 -0.49
C ASN A 173 30.72 -0.76 -1.95
N ILE A 174 31.53 -1.26 -2.87
CA ILE A 174 31.45 -0.93 -4.31
C ILE A 174 30.07 -1.27 -4.90
N ILE A 175 29.46 -2.39 -4.52
CA ILE A 175 28.17 -2.82 -5.06
C ILE A 175 27.07 -1.86 -4.62
N VAL A 176 27.06 -1.47 -3.35
CA VAL A 176 26.07 -0.53 -2.79
C VAL A 176 26.23 0.85 -3.40
N ASP A 177 27.46 1.32 -3.53
CA ASP A 177 27.78 2.65 -4.07
C ASP A 177 27.51 2.76 -5.57
N PHE A 178 27.72 1.68 -6.33
CA PHE A 178 27.29 1.60 -7.74
C PHE A 178 25.76 1.54 -7.85
N TYR A 179 25.12 0.73 -7.00
CA TYR A 179 23.67 0.53 -7.03
C TYR A 179 22.89 1.79 -6.68
N TRP A 180 23.17 2.39 -5.52
CA TRP A 180 22.48 3.58 -5.04
C TRP A 180 23.07 4.87 -5.59
N GLY A 181 24.37 4.90 -5.89
CA GLY A 181 25.06 6.10 -6.33
C GLY A 181 25.78 6.83 -5.21
N MET A 182 26.80 7.58 -5.62
CA MET A 182 27.71 8.30 -4.71
C MET A 182 27.25 9.73 -4.41
N GLU A 183 26.60 10.40 -5.36
CA GLU A 183 26.16 11.80 -5.23
C GLU A 183 24.64 11.90 -5.20
N LEU A 184 24.11 12.78 -4.35
CA LEU A 184 22.69 13.11 -4.35
C LEU A 184 22.33 14.02 -5.52
N TYR A 185 23.14 15.04 -5.82
CA TYR A 185 22.87 16.02 -6.89
C TYR A 185 24.08 16.18 -7.82
N PRO A 186 24.46 15.14 -8.58
CA PRO A 186 25.60 15.25 -9.47
C PRO A 186 25.34 16.22 -10.62
N ARG A 187 26.36 17.00 -10.97
CA ARG A 187 26.32 18.01 -12.03
C ARG A 187 27.49 17.91 -12.99
N ILE A 188 27.23 18.31 -14.23
CA ILE A 188 28.27 18.63 -15.22
C ILE A 188 28.35 20.17 -15.29
N GLY A 189 29.48 20.72 -14.86
CA GLY A 189 29.59 22.16 -14.63
C GLY A 189 28.58 22.67 -13.59
N LYS A 190 28.16 23.94 -13.71
CA LYS A 190 27.26 24.57 -12.73
C LYS A 190 25.77 24.34 -13.03
N HIS A 191 25.41 24.21 -14.30
CA HIS A 191 24.03 24.36 -14.77
C HIS A 191 23.37 23.04 -15.20
N PHE A 192 24.13 21.97 -15.43
CA PHE A 192 23.59 20.70 -15.89
C PHE A 192 23.41 19.72 -14.73
N ASP A 193 22.18 19.58 -14.25
CA ASP A 193 21.83 18.58 -13.24
C ASP A 193 21.55 17.23 -13.92
N ILE A 194 22.30 16.22 -13.51
CA ILE A 194 22.26 14.90 -14.15
C ILE A 194 20.97 14.17 -13.84
N LYS A 195 20.44 14.24 -12.61
CA LYS A 195 19.19 13.54 -12.27
C LYS A 195 18.00 14.15 -12.99
N VAL A 196 17.96 15.48 -13.10
CA VAL A 196 16.92 16.15 -13.91
C VAL A 196 17.03 15.72 -15.37
N PHE A 197 18.25 15.61 -15.90
CA PHE A 197 18.44 15.15 -17.26
C PHE A 197 17.96 13.69 -17.45
N THR A 198 18.47 12.74 -16.65
CA THR A 198 18.14 11.32 -16.82
C THR A 198 16.66 11.05 -16.58
N ASN A 199 16.10 11.60 -15.50
CA ASN A 199 14.74 11.28 -15.08
C ASN A 199 13.73 12.08 -15.91
N CYS A 200 13.88 13.40 -15.96
CA CYS A 200 12.85 14.27 -16.51
C CYS A 200 13.02 14.48 -18.02
N ARG A 201 14.23 14.79 -18.50
CA ARG A 201 14.43 15.11 -19.92
C ARG A 201 14.53 13.85 -20.76
N PHE A 202 15.52 13.01 -20.53
CA PHE A 202 15.72 11.80 -21.32
C PHE A 202 14.56 10.81 -21.09
N GLY A 203 14.35 10.36 -19.84
CA GLY A 203 13.36 9.34 -19.49
C GLY A 203 11.91 9.79 -19.73
N MET A 204 11.41 10.76 -18.96
CA MET A 204 9.99 11.13 -19.04
C MET A 204 9.55 11.72 -20.39
N ILE A 205 10.41 12.47 -21.12
CA ILE A 205 10.03 12.93 -22.48
C ILE A 205 9.99 11.75 -23.46
N SER A 206 10.86 10.74 -23.30
CA SER A 206 10.81 9.54 -24.16
C SER A 206 9.48 8.79 -24.00
N TRP A 207 8.90 8.79 -22.79
CA TRP A 207 7.56 8.25 -22.54
C TRP A 207 6.44 9.04 -23.22
N GLY A 208 6.67 10.30 -23.60
CA GLY A 208 5.74 11.02 -24.48
C GLY A 208 6.00 10.79 -25.96
N VAL A 209 7.26 10.62 -26.38
CA VAL A 209 7.64 10.44 -27.79
C VAL A 209 7.33 9.02 -28.30
N LEU A 210 7.53 8.00 -27.47
CA LEU A 210 7.36 6.60 -27.86
C LEU A 210 5.90 6.22 -28.19
N PRO A 211 4.87 6.62 -27.42
CA PRO A 211 3.47 6.39 -27.81
C PRO A 211 3.11 7.00 -29.18
N ILE A 212 3.61 8.20 -29.49
CA ILE A 212 3.43 8.82 -30.81
C ILE A 212 4.13 7.99 -31.91
N THR A 213 5.34 7.53 -31.63
CA THR A 213 6.09 6.64 -32.53
C THR A 213 5.29 5.37 -32.83
N TYR A 214 4.63 4.79 -31.83
CA TYR A 214 3.82 3.59 -31.98
C TYR A 214 2.54 3.85 -32.78
N CYS A 215 1.90 5.01 -32.62
CA CYS A 215 0.80 5.41 -33.52
C CYS A 215 1.25 5.47 -34.97
N ILE A 216 2.37 6.16 -35.23
CA ILE A 216 2.91 6.31 -36.59
C ILE A 216 3.29 4.96 -37.17
N LYS A 217 3.90 4.08 -36.37
CA LYS A 217 4.25 2.72 -36.82
C LYS A 217 3.02 1.88 -37.13
N GLN A 218 1.99 1.89 -36.28
CA GLN A 218 0.76 1.15 -36.57
C GLN A 218 0.09 1.68 -37.84
N TYR A 219 0.09 3.00 -38.06
CA TYR A 219 -0.45 3.59 -39.27
C TYR A 219 0.34 3.18 -40.53
N GLU A 220 1.68 3.15 -40.45
CA GLU A 220 2.54 2.67 -41.54
C GLU A 220 2.29 1.19 -41.88
N GLU A 221 2.13 0.34 -40.86
CA GLU A 221 1.97 -1.12 -41.04
C GLU A 221 0.58 -1.50 -41.58
N TYR A 222 -0.49 -0.84 -41.13
CA TYR A 222 -1.88 -1.23 -41.43
C TYR A 222 -2.66 -0.23 -42.28
N GLY A 223 -2.05 0.91 -42.65
CA GLY A 223 -2.73 2.00 -43.38
C GLY A 223 -3.84 2.71 -42.59
N SER A 224 -4.02 2.35 -41.31
CA SER A 224 -5.04 2.90 -40.43
C SER A 224 -4.61 2.81 -38.97
N LEU A 225 -5.12 3.72 -38.13
CA LEU A 225 -4.85 3.75 -36.70
C LEU A 225 -6.08 3.20 -35.95
N SER A 226 -5.85 2.22 -35.08
CA SER A 226 -6.90 1.64 -34.24
C SER A 226 -7.34 2.61 -33.13
N ASP A 227 -8.62 2.54 -32.73
CA ASP A 227 -9.14 3.35 -31.63
C ASP A 227 -8.48 3.00 -30.29
N SER A 228 -8.11 1.73 -30.09
CA SER A 228 -7.33 1.27 -28.93
C SER A 228 -5.97 1.95 -28.79
N MET A 229 -5.19 2.02 -29.87
CA MET A 229 -3.89 2.72 -29.89
C MET A 229 -4.07 4.21 -29.61
N LEU A 230 -5.10 4.83 -30.20
CA LEU A 230 -5.38 6.24 -30.00
C LEU A 230 -5.76 6.55 -28.53
N VAL A 231 -6.64 5.75 -27.92
CA VAL A 231 -7.04 5.91 -26.51
C VAL A 231 -5.84 5.74 -25.58
N HIS A 232 -5.02 4.69 -25.78
CA HIS A 232 -3.77 4.48 -25.02
C HIS A 232 -2.87 5.72 -25.09
N THR A 233 -2.62 6.19 -26.31
CA THR A 233 -1.70 7.31 -26.57
C THR A 233 -2.21 8.61 -25.98
N ILE A 234 -3.50 8.91 -26.09
CA ILE A 234 -4.05 10.14 -25.50
C ILE A 234 -3.93 10.13 -23.98
N ILE A 235 -4.29 9.02 -23.31
CA ILE A 235 -4.22 8.95 -21.84
C ILE A 235 -2.76 9.08 -21.37
N THR A 236 -1.82 8.39 -22.01
CA THR A 236 -0.39 8.47 -21.66
C THR A 236 0.19 9.87 -21.89
N LEU A 237 -0.14 10.53 -23.02
CA LEU A 237 0.27 11.91 -23.27
C LEU A 237 -0.32 12.89 -22.25
N VAL A 238 -1.58 12.72 -21.85
CA VAL A 238 -2.20 13.53 -20.79
C VAL A 238 -1.47 13.33 -19.45
N TYR A 239 -1.10 12.09 -19.12
CA TYR A 239 -0.32 11.79 -17.93
C TYR A 239 1.07 12.46 -17.94
N VAL A 240 1.83 12.30 -19.03
CA VAL A 240 3.18 12.89 -19.17
C VAL A 240 3.11 14.42 -19.19
N THR A 241 2.10 14.99 -19.83
CA THR A 241 1.83 16.43 -19.81
C THR A 241 1.58 16.91 -18.37
N LYS A 242 0.75 16.20 -17.61
CA LYS A 242 0.49 16.49 -16.18
C LYS A 242 1.78 16.43 -15.36
N PHE A 243 2.69 15.51 -15.65
CA PHE A 243 4.01 15.47 -15.00
C PHE A 243 4.80 16.77 -15.23
N PHE A 244 4.93 17.22 -16.48
CA PHE A 244 5.70 18.44 -16.79
C PHE A 244 5.03 19.73 -16.31
N TRP A 245 3.69 19.75 -16.30
CA TRP A 245 2.93 20.83 -15.66
C TRP A 245 3.24 20.95 -14.16
N TRP A 246 3.57 19.83 -13.52
CA TRP A 246 3.85 19.71 -12.10
C TRP A 246 5.35 19.50 -11.77
N GLU A 247 6.26 19.72 -12.71
CA GLU A 247 7.67 19.34 -12.61
C GLU A 247 8.36 19.81 -11.31
N ALA A 248 8.12 21.05 -10.87
CA ALA A 248 8.71 21.57 -9.65
C ALA A 248 8.32 20.79 -8.38
N GLY A 249 7.14 20.16 -8.39
CA GLY A 249 6.70 19.26 -7.35
C GLY A 249 7.50 17.95 -7.33
N TYR A 250 7.93 17.46 -8.50
CA TYR A 250 8.71 16.23 -8.62
C TYR A 250 10.07 16.33 -7.91
N TRP A 251 10.72 17.49 -7.91
CA TRP A 251 11.99 17.69 -7.20
C TRP A 251 11.90 17.57 -5.67
N ASN A 252 10.68 17.58 -5.12
CA ASN A 252 10.42 17.35 -3.71
C ASN A 252 10.07 15.88 -3.38
N THR A 253 10.09 14.99 -4.37
CA THR A 253 9.84 13.56 -4.20
C THR A 253 11.08 12.83 -3.71
N MET A 254 10.91 11.57 -3.30
CA MET A 254 12.01 10.72 -2.81
C MET A 254 13.13 10.55 -3.84
N ASP A 255 12.77 10.35 -5.11
CA ASP A 255 13.70 10.08 -6.22
C ASP A 255 14.73 11.21 -6.40
N ILE A 256 14.32 12.46 -6.19
CA ILE A 256 15.20 13.62 -6.35
C ILE A 256 15.76 14.08 -5.01
N ALA A 257 14.96 14.12 -3.94
CA ALA A 257 15.38 14.71 -2.67
C ALA A 257 16.23 13.77 -1.78
N HIS A 258 16.15 12.46 -2.00
CA HIS A 258 16.72 11.47 -1.09
C HIS A 258 17.53 10.37 -1.79
N ASP A 259 17.08 9.92 -2.96
CA ASP A 259 17.76 8.85 -3.68
C ASP A 259 18.95 9.42 -4.48
N ARG A 260 20.10 8.77 -4.33
CA ARG A 260 21.35 9.14 -5.00
C ARG A 260 21.33 8.69 -6.46
N ALA A 261 22.21 9.29 -7.25
CA ALA A 261 22.33 9.01 -8.68
C ALA A 261 23.25 7.80 -8.91
N GLY A 262 22.66 6.61 -8.95
CA GLY A 262 23.34 5.36 -9.29
C GLY A 262 22.50 4.51 -10.23
N PHE A 263 22.81 3.22 -10.33
CA PHE A 263 22.08 2.26 -11.16
C PHE A 263 20.56 2.32 -10.91
N TYR A 264 20.13 2.27 -9.65
CA TYR A 264 18.71 2.18 -9.30
C TYR A 264 17.84 3.29 -9.94
N ILE A 265 18.29 4.54 -9.88
CA ILE A 265 17.55 5.68 -10.44
C ILE A 265 17.91 5.92 -11.91
N CYS A 266 19.20 6.03 -12.24
CA CYS A 266 19.62 6.47 -13.57
C CYS A 266 19.37 5.38 -14.63
N TRP A 267 19.79 4.13 -14.38
CA TRP A 267 19.50 3.03 -15.33
C TRP A 267 17.98 2.80 -15.44
N GLY A 268 17.25 2.90 -14.32
CA GLY A 268 15.79 2.81 -14.31
C GLY A 268 15.12 3.83 -15.24
N CYS A 269 15.54 5.09 -15.21
CA CYS A 269 14.95 6.12 -16.08
C CYS A 269 15.42 6.04 -17.54
N LEU A 270 16.66 5.61 -17.77
CA LEU A 270 17.25 5.54 -19.12
C LEU A 270 16.82 4.29 -19.90
N VAL A 271 16.50 3.19 -19.22
CA VAL A 271 16.27 1.88 -19.86
C VAL A 271 14.93 1.26 -19.47
N PHE A 272 14.66 1.13 -18.17
CA PHE A 272 13.44 0.46 -17.69
C PHE A 272 12.18 1.24 -18.06
N LEU A 273 12.20 2.56 -17.87
CA LEU A 273 11.09 3.44 -18.21
C LEU A 273 10.70 3.37 -19.70
N PRO A 274 11.60 3.63 -20.67
CA PRO A 274 11.24 3.59 -22.10
C PRO A 274 10.86 2.21 -22.64
N CYS A 275 11.06 1.12 -21.88
CA CYS A 275 10.59 -0.21 -22.25
C CYS A 275 9.29 -0.60 -21.55
N ILE A 276 9.26 -0.51 -20.22
CA ILE A 276 8.17 -1.08 -19.40
C ILE A 276 6.97 -0.13 -19.36
N TYR A 277 7.18 1.18 -19.34
CA TYR A 277 6.08 2.14 -19.20
C TYR A 277 5.33 2.33 -20.52
N THR A 278 6.00 2.03 -21.62
CA THR A 278 5.52 2.14 -23.01
C THR A 278 5.07 0.78 -23.55
N SER A 279 5.24 -0.31 -22.79
CA SER A 279 4.92 -1.67 -23.23
C SER A 279 3.48 -1.88 -23.72
N PRO A 280 2.43 -1.24 -23.16
CA PRO A 280 1.08 -1.44 -23.70
C PRO A 280 0.94 -0.89 -25.12
N GLY A 281 1.55 0.26 -25.40
CA GLY A 281 1.61 0.81 -26.76
C GLY A 281 2.49 -0.03 -27.67
N MET A 282 3.63 -0.53 -27.17
CA MET A 282 4.51 -1.45 -27.91
C MET A 282 3.78 -2.71 -28.38
N TYR A 283 2.95 -3.29 -27.51
CA TYR A 283 2.06 -4.41 -27.82
C TYR A 283 1.04 -4.06 -28.90
N LEU A 284 0.32 -2.93 -28.69
CA LEU A 284 -0.77 -2.50 -29.56
C LEU A 284 -0.32 -2.26 -31.01
N VAL A 285 0.96 -1.93 -31.26
CA VAL A 285 1.46 -1.77 -32.64
C VAL A 285 1.10 -2.96 -33.50
N LYS A 286 1.35 -4.20 -33.03
CA LYS A 286 1.05 -5.44 -33.79
C LYS A 286 -0.33 -6.04 -33.51
N HIS A 287 -1.08 -5.43 -32.59
CA HIS A 287 -2.38 -5.92 -32.14
C HIS A 287 -3.43 -4.81 -32.21
N PRO A 288 -3.80 -4.35 -33.42
CA PRO A 288 -4.85 -3.35 -33.56
C PRO A 288 -6.17 -3.91 -33.05
N VAL A 289 -6.74 -3.27 -32.04
CA VAL A 289 -8.06 -3.62 -31.48
C VAL A 289 -9.06 -2.53 -31.86
N ASN A 290 -10.24 -2.92 -32.33
CA ASN A 290 -11.38 -2.03 -32.53
C ASN A 290 -12.33 -2.13 -31.33
N LEU A 291 -12.31 -1.12 -30.46
CA LEU A 291 -13.12 -1.04 -29.25
C LEU A 291 -14.56 -0.59 -29.54
N GLY A 292 -14.73 0.17 -30.62
CA GLY A 292 -15.95 0.92 -30.90
C GLY A 292 -16.01 2.22 -30.10
N LEU A 293 -16.68 3.23 -30.68
CA LEU A 293 -16.72 4.60 -30.16
C LEU A 293 -17.14 4.68 -28.68
N GLN A 294 -18.14 3.90 -28.29
CA GLN A 294 -18.68 3.96 -26.93
C GLN A 294 -17.68 3.48 -25.87
N LEU A 295 -17.06 2.32 -26.08
CA LEU A 295 -16.08 1.77 -25.15
C LEU A 295 -14.81 2.62 -25.14
N ALA A 296 -14.36 3.08 -26.30
CA ALA A 296 -13.22 3.99 -26.43
C ALA A 296 -13.41 5.27 -25.60
N ILE A 297 -14.58 5.92 -25.70
CA ILE A 297 -14.91 7.12 -24.91
C ILE A 297 -14.94 6.81 -23.41
N TYR A 298 -15.53 5.70 -22.99
CA TYR A 298 -15.57 5.35 -21.57
C TYR A 298 -14.18 5.12 -20.98
N ILE A 299 -13.32 4.39 -21.67
CA ILE A 299 -11.94 4.15 -21.23
C ILE A 299 -11.17 5.48 -21.19
N LEU A 300 -11.30 6.30 -22.24
CA LEU A 300 -10.63 7.59 -22.32
C LEU A 300 -11.03 8.53 -21.18
N VAL A 301 -12.34 8.72 -20.95
CA VAL A 301 -12.85 9.59 -19.90
C VAL A 301 -12.45 9.07 -18.52
N ALA A 302 -12.56 7.76 -18.28
CA ALA A 302 -12.16 7.17 -17.00
C ALA A 302 -10.65 7.32 -16.73
N GLY A 303 -9.81 7.09 -17.75
CA GLY A 303 -8.36 7.27 -17.68
C GLY A 303 -7.97 8.71 -17.39
N VAL A 304 -8.50 9.67 -18.16
CA VAL A 304 -8.22 11.11 -17.96
C VAL A 304 -8.72 11.58 -16.58
N LEU A 305 -9.88 11.11 -16.13
CA LEU A 305 -10.40 11.41 -14.80
C LEU A 305 -9.46 10.88 -13.71
N CYS A 306 -8.89 9.67 -13.86
CA CYS A 306 -7.91 9.15 -12.92
C CYS A 306 -6.65 10.02 -12.89
N VAL A 307 -6.10 10.42 -14.05
CA VAL A 307 -4.95 11.34 -14.11
C VAL A 307 -5.27 12.67 -13.40
N TYR A 308 -6.46 13.22 -13.60
CA TYR A 308 -6.92 14.44 -12.93
C TYR A 308 -7.05 14.27 -11.42
N ILE A 309 -7.67 13.20 -10.94
CA ILE A 309 -7.84 12.94 -9.49
C ILE A 309 -6.46 12.78 -8.82
N ASN A 310 -5.55 12.06 -9.47
CA ASN A 310 -4.17 11.93 -9.00
C ASN A 310 -3.49 13.31 -8.86
N TYR A 311 -3.57 14.16 -9.90
CA TYR A 311 -3.11 15.54 -9.84
C TYR A 311 -3.75 16.35 -8.71
N ASP A 312 -5.08 16.29 -8.57
CA ASP A 312 -5.80 17.07 -7.56
C ASP A 312 -5.43 16.64 -6.13
N CYS A 313 -5.12 15.37 -5.90
CA CYS A 313 -4.61 14.90 -4.61
C CYS A 313 -3.30 15.61 -4.24
N ASP A 314 -2.36 15.69 -5.18
CA ASP A 314 -1.06 16.33 -4.98
C ASP A 314 -1.18 17.85 -4.85
N ARG A 315 -1.96 18.48 -5.73
CA ARG A 315 -2.28 19.91 -5.67
C ARG A 315 -2.89 20.27 -4.32
N GLN A 316 -3.85 19.49 -3.83
CA GLN A 316 -4.49 19.70 -2.53
C GLN A 316 -3.49 19.64 -1.37
N ARG A 317 -2.57 18.66 -1.38
CA ARG A 317 -1.51 18.55 -0.35
C ARG A 317 -0.54 19.73 -0.42
N GLN A 318 -0.11 20.10 -1.61
CA GLN A 318 0.85 21.18 -1.81
C GLN A 318 0.26 22.53 -1.40
N GLU A 319 -0.96 22.83 -1.83
CA GLU A 319 -1.64 24.07 -1.45
C GLU A 319 -1.90 24.15 0.05
N PHE A 320 -2.27 23.03 0.68
CA PHE A 320 -2.40 22.95 2.13
C PHE A 320 -1.09 23.27 2.85
N ARG A 321 0.05 22.73 2.37
CA ARG A 321 1.37 23.03 2.96
C ARG A 321 1.80 24.47 2.71
N ARG A 322 1.64 24.97 1.47
CA ARG A 322 2.01 26.33 1.05
C ARG A 322 1.27 27.40 1.86
N THR A 323 -0.01 27.18 2.14
CA THR A 323 -0.85 28.13 2.90
C THR A 323 -0.80 27.90 4.41
N ASN A 324 0.04 26.99 4.89
CA ASN A 324 0.08 26.56 6.30
C ASN A 324 -1.32 26.18 6.84
N GLY A 325 -2.10 25.51 6.00
CA GLY A 325 -3.46 25.05 6.27
C GLY A 325 -4.50 26.15 6.40
N LYS A 326 -4.30 27.30 5.73
CA LYS A 326 -5.27 28.41 5.61
C LYS A 326 -6.07 28.39 4.29
N CYS A 327 -5.91 27.35 3.46
CA CYS A 327 -6.69 27.16 2.24
C CYS A 327 -8.07 26.55 2.51
N LEU A 328 -8.89 26.44 1.45
CA LEU A 328 -10.11 25.64 1.46
C LEU A 328 -9.86 24.27 0.82
N VAL A 329 -10.45 23.21 1.40
CA VAL A 329 -10.46 21.85 0.84
C VAL A 329 -11.91 21.46 0.59
N TRP A 330 -12.27 21.27 -0.68
CA TRP A 330 -13.64 21.03 -1.15
C TRP A 330 -14.65 22.05 -0.58
N GLY A 331 -14.30 23.34 -0.68
CA GLY A 331 -15.14 24.45 -0.25
C GLY A 331 -15.24 24.68 1.26
N LYS A 332 -14.51 23.91 2.09
CA LYS A 332 -14.55 24.04 3.56
C LYS A 332 -13.16 24.22 4.16
N ALA A 333 -13.09 24.78 5.36
CA ALA A 333 -11.84 24.83 6.12
C ALA A 333 -11.32 23.40 6.38
N PRO A 334 -10.03 23.12 6.14
CA PRO A 334 -9.47 21.78 6.23
C PRO A 334 -9.43 21.29 7.67
N SER A 335 -9.82 20.02 7.87
CA SER A 335 -9.55 19.34 9.13
C SER A 335 -8.09 18.92 9.18
N LYS A 336 -7.37 19.25 10.25
CA LYS A 336 -5.92 18.99 10.36
C LYS A 336 -5.49 18.55 11.76
N ILE A 337 -4.33 17.92 11.85
CA ILE A 337 -3.62 17.62 13.09
C ILE A 337 -2.34 18.44 13.11
N VAL A 338 -2.10 19.16 14.21
CA VAL A 338 -0.81 19.82 14.47
C VAL A 338 0.09 18.81 15.15
N ALA A 339 1.14 18.37 14.46
CA ALA A 339 2.09 17.39 14.94
C ALA A 339 3.41 18.07 15.32
N SER A 340 3.89 17.83 16.53
CA SER A 340 5.23 18.26 16.96
C SER A 340 6.19 17.08 16.88
N TYR A 341 7.40 17.31 16.39
CA TYR A 341 8.46 16.30 16.28
C TYR A 341 9.83 16.92 16.54
N THR A 342 10.76 16.12 17.06
CA THR A 342 12.15 16.53 17.31
C THR A 342 13.01 16.12 16.12
N THR A 343 13.83 17.02 15.61
CA THR A 343 14.81 16.72 14.55
C THR A 343 15.98 15.91 15.10
N THR A 344 16.79 15.34 14.21
CA THR A 344 18.06 14.69 14.58
C THR A 344 19.04 15.64 15.27
N THR A 345 18.90 16.95 15.07
CA THR A 345 19.66 18.01 15.72
C THR A 345 19.09 18.44 17.08
N GLY A 346 18.01 17.82 17.56
CA GLY A 346 17.36 18.15 18.84
C GLY A 346 16.35 19.30 18.79
N GLU A 347 16.13 19.91 17.63
CA GLU A 347 15.19 21.03 17.46
C GLU A 347 13.74 20.53 17.41
N THR A 348 12.84 21.16 18.16
CA THR A 348 11.41 20.84 18.08
C THR A 348 10.76 21.61 16.93
N LYS A 349 10.19 20.89 15.96
CA LYS A 349 9.46 21.45 14.82
C LYS A 349 8.00 21.03 14.82
N THR A 350 7.15 21.89 14.27
CA THR A 350 5.73 21.62 14.08
C THR A 350 5.40 21.40 12.61
N SER A 351 4.57 20.41 12.30
CA SER A 351 4.06 20.11 10.96
C SER A 351 2.54 19.91 11.00
N LEU A 352 1.88 20.13 9.87
CA LEU A 352 0.44 19.95 9.72
C LEU A 352 0.13 18.69 8.92
N LEU A 353 -0.73 17.82 9.47
CA LEU A 353 -1.25 16.64 8.78
C LEU A 353 -2.70 16.89 8.34
N LEU A 354 -2.96 16.82 7.04
CA LEU A 354 -4.28 17.07 6.43
C LEU A 354 -5.20 15.85 6.57
N THR A 355 -6.35 16.01 7.21
CA THR A 355 -7.30 14.92 7.53
C THR A 355 -8.69 15.12 6.90
N SER A 356 -8.74 15.85 5.78
CA SER A 356 -9.94 16.13 4.99
C SER A 356 -9.61 16.10 3.50
N GLY A 357 -10.62 16.07 2.64
CA GLY A 357 -10.42 15.89 1.19
C GLY A 357 -9.93 14.48 0.87
N TRP A 358 -9.10 14.33 -0.16
CA TRP A 358 -8.55 13.04 -0.58
C TRP A 358 -7.75 12.35 0.54
N TRP A 359 -6.95 13.14 1.26
CA TRP A 359 -6.14 12.70 2.39
C TRP A 359 -6.98 12.33 3.63
N GLY A 360 -8.24 12.76 3.67
CA GLY A 360 -9.22 12.32 4.67
C GLY A 360 -9.85 10.97 4.34
N LEU A 361 -9.86 10.56 3.06
CA LEU A 361 -10.38 9.26 2.63
C LEU A 361 -9.36 8.15 2.87
N ALA A 362 -8.13 8.34 2.40
CA ALA A 362 -7.05 7.38 2.56
C ALA A 362 -5.70 8.08 2.77
N ARG A 363 -4.80 7.44 3.52
CA ARG A 363 -3.42 7.93 3.74
C ARG A 363 -2.67 8.21 2.44
N HIS A 364 -2.87 7.35 1.44
CA HIS A 364 -2.22 7.44 0.12
C HIS A 364 -3.25 7.39 -1.02
N PHE A 365 -4.33 8.18 -0.93
CA PHE A 365 -5.41 8.09 -1.91
C PHE A 365 -4.92 8.28 -3.36
N HIS A 366 -3.96 9.19 -3.59
CA HIS A 366 -3.32 9.43 -4.89
C HIS A 366 -2.73 8.19 -5.58
N TYR A 367 -2.38 7.12 -4.85
CA TYR A 367 -1.91 5.86 -5.46
C TYR A 367 -3.03 5.07 -6.15
N VAL A 368 -4.27 5.20 -5.70
CA VAL A 368 -5.42 4.52 -6.33
C VAL A 368 -5.65 5.00 -7.77
N PRO A 369 -5.85 6.31 -8.04
CA PRO A 369 -6.00 6.81 -9.39
C PRO A 369 -4.71 6.69 -10.22
N GLU A 370 -3.53 6.59 -9.59
CA GLU A 370 -2.28 6.28 -10.30
C GLU A 370 -2.32 4.87 -10.92
N ILE A 371 -2.68 3.86 -10.12
CA ILE A 371 -2.84 2.47 -10.59
C ILE A 371 -4.00 2.37 -11.58
N LEU A 372 -5.14 3.03 -11.31
CA LEU A 372 -6.28 3.00 -12.23
C LEU A 372 -5.99 3.70 -13.55
N ALA A 373 -5.29 4.84 -13.55
CA ALA A 373 -4.85 5.47 -14.80
C ALA A 373 -3.98 4.50 -15.60
N SER A 374 -3.07 3.78 -14.92
CA SER A 374 -2.25 2.76 -15.57
C SER A 374 -3.06 1.62 -16.19
N PHE A 375 -4.09 1.18 -15.49
CA PHE A 375 -5.03 0.21 -16.03
C PHE A 375 -5.76 0.75 -17.26
N PHE A 376 -6.25 1.99 -17.22
CA PHE A 376 -7.03 2.56 -18.32
C PHE A 376 -6.21 2.84 -19.59
N TRP A 377 -4.90 3.06 -19.50
CA TRP A 377 -4.07 3.09 -20.70
C TRP A 377 -3.59 1.70 -21.16
N SER A 378 -3.70 0.65 -20.33
CA SER A 378 -3.37 -0.73 -20.72
C SER A 378 -4.58 -1.51 -21.25
N VAL A 379 -5.79 -1.27 -20.72
CA VAL A 379 -7.03 -1.97 -21.08
C VAL A 379 -7.46 -1.84 -22.56
N PRO A 380 -7.04 -0.84 -23.36
CA PRO A 380 -7.29 -0.85 -24.80
C PRO A 380 -6.75 -2.10 -25.51
N ALA A 381 -5.77 -2.79 -24.93
CA ALA A 381 -5.25 -4.07 -25.43
C ALA A 381 -6.18 -5.27 -25.15
N LEU A 382 -7.29 -5.07 -24.43
CA LEU A 382 -8.20 -6.12 -23.96
C LEU A 382 -7.45 -7.21 -23.18
N PHE A 383 -7.95 -8.44 -23.15
CA PHE A 383 -7.51 -9.47 -22.20
C PHE A 383 -6.92 -10.72 -22.86
N ASN A 384 -6.51 -10.64 -24.13
CA ASN A 384 -5.91 -11.77 -24.84
C ASN A 384 -4.54 -12.14 -24.27
N HIS A 385 -3.74 -11.13 -23.92
CA HIS A 385 -2.40 -11.31 -23.37
C HIS A 385 -2.21 -10.54 -22.07
N PHE A 386 -1.42 -11.13 -21.18
CA PHE A 386 -1.07 -10.50 -19.90
C PHE A 386 -0.09 -9.33 -20.06
N ILE A 387 0.76 -9.34 -21.09
CA ILE A 387 1.92 -8.46 -21.19
C ILE A 387 1.61 -6.95 -21.10
N PRO A 388 0.49 -6.42 -21.63
CA PRO A 388 0.14 -4.99 -21.49
C PRO A 388 -0.17 -4.58 -20.04
N TYR A 389 -0.49 -5.53 -19.17
CA TYR A 389 -0.80 -5.31 -17.76
C TYR A 389 0.40 -5.46 -16.83
N PHE A 390 1.57 -5.86 -17.37
CA PHE A 390 2.78 -5.99 -16.56
C PHE A 390 3.12 -4.68 -15.84
N TYR A 391 3.01 -3.54 -16.54
CA TYR A 391 3.23 -2.22 -15.94
C TYR A 391 2.27 -1.94 -14.77
N VAL A 392 0.98 -2.30 -14.90
CA VAL A 392 -0.03 -2.12 -13.84
C VAL A 392 0.36 -2.93 -12.60
N MET A 393 0.79 -4.19 -12.78
CA MET A 393 1.26 -5.03 -11.69
C MET A 393 2.53 -4.49 -11.04
N TYR A 394 3.52 -4.13 -11.85
CA TYR A 394 4.77 -3.52 -11.37
C TYR A 394 4.50 -2.26 -10.54
N LEU A 395 3.69 -1.34 -11.06
CA LEU A 395 3.34 -0.09 -10.40
C LEU A 395 2.58 -0.34 -9.11
N THR A 396 1.67 -1.32 -9.09
CA THR A 396 0.96 -1.73 -7.88
C THR A 396 1.95 -2.16 -6.79
N VAL A 397 2.85 -3.11 -7.09
CA VAL A 397 3.87 -3.58 -6.13
C VAL A 397 4.74 -2.42 -5.64
N LEU A 398 5.20 -1.55 -6.55
CA LEU A 398 6.00 -0.37 -6.24
C LEU A 398 5.28 0.56 -5.26
N LEU A 399 4.01 0.87 -5.51
CA LEU A 399 3.24 1.81 -4.69
C LEU A 399 2.84 1.23 -3.34
N PHE A 400 2.63 -0.09 -3.24
CA PHE A 400 2.42 -0.78 -1.97
C PHE A 400 3.67 -0.72 -1.09
N ASP A 401 4.84 -1.06 -1.64
CA ASP A 401 6.12 -0.92 -0.95
C ASP A 401 6.36 0.55 -0.52
N ARG A 402 6.11 1.49 -1.44
CA ARG A 402 6.25 2.92 -1.18
C ARG A 402 5.32 3.42 -0.07
N ALA A 403 4.08 2.95 -0.04
CA ALA A 403 3.12 3.26 1.02
C ALA A 403 3.62 2.76 2.38
N LYS A 404 4.14 1.53 2.44
CA LYS A 404 4.69 0.94 3.67
C LYS A 404 5.88 1.76 4.19
N ARG A 405 6.85 2.07 3.32
CA ARG A 405 8.04 2.87 3.69
C ARG A 405 7.67 4.28 4.15
N ASP A 406 6.69 4.92 3.51
CA ASP A 406 6.23 6.25 3.93
C ASP A 406 5.47 6.20 5.26
N ASP A 407 4.68 5.15 5.51
CA ASP A 407 3.97 4.95 6.79
C ASP A 407 4.96 4.72 7.94
N GLU A 408 5.98 3.89 7.75
CA GLU A 408 7.06 3.67 8.72
C GLU A 408 7.82 4.97 9.02
N ARG A 409 8.17 5.75 7.98
CA ARG A 409 8.82 7.05 8.14
C ARG A 409 7.96 8.04 8.90
N CYS A 410 6.67 8.12 8.57
CA CYS A 410 5.74 9.02 9.24
C CYS A 410 5.48 8.60 10.69
N LYS A 411 5.44 7.29 10.98
CA LYS A 411 5.36 6.74 12.33
C LYS A 411 6.58 7.12 13.16
N SER A 412 7.78 6.93 12.63
CA SER A 412 9.03 7.30 13.30
C SER A 412 9.14 8.82 13.54
N LYS A 413 8.69 9.62 12.57
CA LYS A 413 8.76 11.09 12.66
C LYS A 413 7.71 11.68 13.60
N TYR A 414 6.45 11.28 13.48
CA TYR A 414 5.33 11.95 14.16
C TYR A 414 4.77 11.17 15.36
N GLY A 415 5.19 9.92 15.57
CA GLY A 415 4.84 9.10 16.74
C GLY A 415 3.34 9.06 17.03
N LYS A 416 2.95 9.54 18.22
CA LYS A 416 1.54 9.59 18.66
C LYS A 416 0.61 10.36 17.70
N TYR A 417 1.13 11.38 17.02
CA TYR A 417 0.33 12.15 16.06
C TYR A 417 0.06 11.36 14.78
N TRP A 418 0.98 10.48 14.37
CA TRP A 418 0.74 9.55 13.26
C TRP A 418 -0.32 8.52 13.62
N LYS A 419 -0.27 7.95 14.83
CA LYS A 419 -1.31 7.03 15.30
C LYS A 419 -2.69 7.66 15.24
N LYS A 420 -2.83 8.89 15.76
CA LYS A 420 -4.07 9.68 15.68
C LYS A 420 -4.49 9.98 14.24
N TYR A 421 -3.53 10.23 13.35
CA TYR A 421 -3.80 10.40 11.93
C TYR A 421 -4.40 9.12 11.32
N CYS A 422 -3.76 7.97 11.53
CA CYS A 422 -4.21 6.66 11.04
C CYS A 422 -5.61 6.28 11.54
N GLU A 423 -5.95 6.58 12.79
CA GLU A 423 -7.29 6.36 13.36
C GLU A 423 -8.37 7.24 12.69
N LYS A 424 -7.97 8.45 12.27
CA LYS A 424 -8.88 9.41 11.65
C LYS A 424 -9.14 9.09 10.18
N VAL A 425 -8.10 8.72 9.43
CA VAL A 425 -8.12 8.51 7.97
C VAL A 425 -8.16 7.01 7.61
N ASN A 426 -9.09 6.29 8.22
CA ASN A 426 -9.31 4.86 7.96
C ASN A 426 -10.56 4.66 7.08
N LEU A 427 -10.32 4.21 5.84
CA LEU A 427 -11.36 3.84 4.87
C LEU A 427 -12.26 2.70 5.36
N ALA A 428 -11.87 1.92 6.38
CA ALA A 428 -12.74 0.94 7.01
C ALA A 428 -14.00 1.56 7.67
N LYS A 429 -14.07 2.89 7.84
CA LYS A 429 -15.33 3.58 8.17
C LYS A 429 -16.35 3.59 7.02
N TRP A 430 -15.94 3.16 5.83
CA TRP A 430 -16.72 3.14 4.59
C TRP A 430 -17.37 1.77 4.31
N GLU A 431 -17.33 0.80 5.24
CA GLU A 431 -17.94 -0.51 5.01
C GLU A 431 -19.38 -0.36 4.46
N PRO A 432 -19.69 -1.00 3.31
CA PRO A 432 -21.03 -1.04 2.79
C PRO A 432 -21.98 -1.62 3.84
N ARG A 433 -23.25 -1.27 3.77
CA ARG A 433 -24.26 -1.86 4.66
C ARG A 433 -24.20 -3.40 4.55
N HIS A 434 -23.97 -4.08 5.67
CA HIS A 434 -24.03 -5.54 5.72
C HIS A 434 -25.06 -5.99 6.76
N GLY A 435 -26.03 -6.78 6.31
CA GLY A 435 -27.13 -7.24 7.15
C GLY A 435 -27.90 -6.08 7.80
N LYS A 436 -28.05 -6.11 9.13
CA LYS A 436 -28.72 -5.07 9.91
C LYS A 436 -27.81 -3.87 10.25
N PHE A 437 -26.52 -3.94 9.93
CA PHE A 437 -25.55 -2.90 10.22
C PHE A 437 -25.53 -1.87 9.08
N ARG A 438 -25.83 -0.61 9.42
CA ARG A 438 -25.88 0.54 8.51
C ARG A 438 -24.47 1.14 8.28
N TYR A 439 -24.40 2.11 7.36
CA TYR A 439 -23.21 2.93 7.13
C TYR A 439 -22.83 3.73 8.40
N ARG A 440 -21.53 3.81 8.74
CA ARG A 440 -20.99 4.43 9.97
C ARG A 440 -21.36 3.72 11.28
N HIS A 441 -21.47 2.40 11.28
CA HIS A 441 -21.64 1.64 12.52
C HIS A 441 -20.43 1.78 13.47
N PRO A 442 -20.64 1.76 14.81
CA PRO A 442 -19.57 1.85 15.81
C PRO A 442 -18.76 0.53 15.89
N TRP A 443 -18.03 0.21 14.82
CA TRP A 443 -17.33 -1.08 14.67
C TRP A 443 -16.30 -1.35 15.78
N VAL A 444 -15.60 -0.31 16.23
CA VAL A 444 -14.63 -0.41 17.33
C VAL A 444 -15.29 -0.96 18.59
N GLN A 445 -16.51 -0.52 18.91
CA GLN A 445 -17.26 -0.98 20.07
C GLN A 445 -17.77 -2.42 19.92
N TYR A 446 -18.02 -2.89 18.69
CA TYR A 446 -18.31 -4.31 18.46
C TYR A 446 -17.09 -5.19 18.72
N LEU A 447 -15.91 -4.75 18.28
CA LEU A 447 -14.66 -5.47 18.54
C LEU A 447 -14.36 -5.52 20.04
N GLU A 448 -14.55 -4.42 20.75
CA GLU A 448 -14.35 -4.34 22.20
C GLU A 448 -15.25 -5.33 22.97
N VAL A 449 -16.55 -5.37 22.65
CA VAL A 449 -17.46 -6.38 23.22
C VAL A 449 -17.02 -7.81 22.86
N GLY A 450 -16.55 -8.02 21.63
CA GLY A 450 -16.05 -9.32 21.16
C GLY A 450 -14.78 -9.79 21.88
N ASP A 451 -13.85 -8.88 22.19
CA ASP A 451 -12.63 -9.19 22.93
C ASP A 451 -12.95 -9.57 24.39
N ILE A 452 -13.81 -8.80 25.06
CA ILE A 452 -14.28 -9.13 26.42
C ILE A 452 -15.03 -10.47 26.44
N ALA A 453 -15.84 -10.76 25.42
CA ALA A 453 -16.54 -12.04 25.29
C ALA A 453 -15.58 -13.22 25.15
N ARG A 454 -14.49 -13.05 24.41
CA ARG A 454 -13.44 -14.07 24.27
C ARG A 454 -12.75 -14.34 25.61
N ASP A 455 -12.38 -13.29 26.34
CA ASP A 455 -11.79 -13.41 27.67
C ASP A 455 -12.73 -14.11 28.66
N CYS A 456 -14.02 -13.76 28.64
CA CYS A 456 -15.04 -14.42 29.44
C CYS A 456 -15.17 -15.92 29.10
N ALA A 457 -15.14 -16.26 27.81
CA ALA A 457 -15.21 -17.65 27.35
C ALA A 457 -14.02 -18.48 27.84
N TYR A 458 -12.81 -17.91 27.87
CA TYR A 458 -11.64 -18.60 28.45
C TYR A 458 -11.83 -18.92 29.94
N ARG A 459 -12.44 -18.03 30.72
CA ARG A 459 -12.75 -18.29 32.14
C ARG A 459 -13.81 -19.38 32.30
N ILE A 460 -14.85 -19.37 31.47
CA ILE A 460 -15.88 -20.42 31.46
C ILE A 460 -15.27 -21.77 31.07
N HIS A 461 -14.38 -21.80 30.08
CA HIS A 461 -13.70 -23.02 29.68
C HIS A 461 -12.82 -23.57 30.80
N ALA A 462 -12.05 -22.70 31.48
CA ALA A 462 -11.28 -23.09 32.66
C ALA A 462 -12.19 -23.64 33.77
N LEU A 463 -13.30 -22.97 34.06
CA LEU A 463 -14.29 -23.41 35.05
C LEU A 463 -14.85 -24.81 34.72
N ASN A 464 -15.17 -25.07 33.45
CA ASN A 464 -15.66 -26.37 32.99
C ASN A 464 -14.63 -27.49 33.20
N ALA A 465 -13.33 -27.20 33.05
CA ALA A 465 -12.27 -28.18 33.33
C ALA A 465 -12.23 -28.56 34.82
N TYR A 466 -12.42 -27.59 35.74
CA TYR A 466 -12.45 -27.85 37.19
C TYR A 466 -13.73 -28.54 37.65
N ILE A 467 -14.88 -28.28 37.03
CA ILE A 467 -16.16 -28.94 37.37
C ILE A 467 -16.17 -30.43 36.98
N ASN A 468 -15.47 -30.78 35.88
CA ASN A 468 -15.44 -32.15 35.37
C ASN A 468 -14.31 -33.01 35.96
N TYR A 469 -13.48 -32.46 36.83
CA TYR A 469 -12.43 -33.20 37.53
C TYR A 469 -13.04 -33.91 38.75
N GLU A 470 -12.85 -35.23 38.85
CA GLU A 470 -13.35 -36.07 39.95
C GLU A 470 -12.56 -35.79 41.24
N THR A 471 -12.85 -34.68 41.91
CA THR A 471 -12.37 -34.45 43.28
C THR A 471 -13.35 -35.05 44.28
N GLN A 472 -12.84 -35.93 45.15
CA GLN A 472 -13.49 -36.36 46.40
C GLN A 472 -13.62 -35.16 47.34
N ILE A 473 -14.56 -34.25 47.08
CA ILE A 473 -14.89 -33.14 47.98
C ILE A 473 -15.95 -33.63 48.96
N GLU A 474 -15.74 -33.34 50.25
CA GLU A 474 -16.70 -33.67 51.30
C GLU A 474 -18.10 -33.07 51.01
N GLN A 475 -19.15 -33.90 51.12
CA GLN A 475 -20.52 -33.54 50.74
C GLN A 475 -21.07 -32.31 51.51
N LYS A 476 -20.62 -32.11 52.76
CA LYS A 476 -20.96 -30.98 53.64
C LYS A 476 -20.45 -29.63 53.12
N ILE A 477 -19.31 -29.64 52.42
CA ILE A 477 -18.70 -28.44 51.84
C ILE A 477 -19.42 -28.06 50.55
N ARG A 478 -19.72 -29.07 49.73
CA ARG A 478 -20.42 -28.88 48.45
C ARG A 478 -21.79 -28.23 48.64
N THR A 479 -22.57 -28.67 49.61
CA THR A 479 -23.91 -28.09 49.89
C THR A 479 -23.84 -26.63 50.31
N ARG A 480 -22.74 -26.19 50.94
CA ARG A 480 -22.58 -24.83 51.47
C ARG A 480 -22.29 -23.77 50.40
N ILE A 481 -21.50 -24.13 49.38
CA ILE A 481 -21.13 -23.23 48.27
C ILE A 481 -22.05 -23.38 47.06
N GLN A 482 -22.83 -24.47 47.00
CA GLN A 482 -23.67 -24.82 45.85
C GLN A 482 -24.67 -23.71 45.51
N GLU A 483 -25.41 -23.21 46.50
CA GLU A 483 -26.42 -22.18 46.24
C GLU A 483 -25.81 -20.86 45.73
N PRO A 484 -24.77 -20.27 46.37
CA PRO A 484 -24.09 -19.09 45.83
C PRO A 484 -23.50 -19.30 44.43
N CYS A 485 -22.80 -20.42 44.20
CA CYS A 485 -22.20 -20.72 42.90
C CYS A 485 -23.25 -20.91 41.79
N MET A 486 -24.37 -21.57 42.12
CA MET A 486 -25.48 -21.76 41.20
C MET A 486 -26.12 -20.41 40.86
N LYS A 487 -26.36 -19.56 41.85
CA LYS A 487 -26.92 -18.21 41.64
C LYS A 487 -26.01 -17.36 40.76
N VAL A 488 -24.69 -17.31 41.03
CA VAL A 488 -23.72 -16.60 40.19
C VAL A 488 -23.76 -17.11 38.74
N SER A 489 -23.74 -18.44 38.55
CA SER A 489 -23.75 -19.06 37.23
C SER A 489 -25.03 -18.75 36.46
N THR A 490 -26.18 -18.81 37.13
CA THR A 490 -27.49 -18.53 36.53
C THR A 490 -27.60 -17.07 36.09
N GLU A 491 -27.26 -16.11 36.96
CA GLU A 491 -27.32 -14.68 36.62
C GLU A 491 -26.36 -14.32 35.47
N CYS A 492 -25.12 -14.82 35.48
CA CYS A 492 -24.18 -14.62 34.37
C CYS A 492 -24.70 -15.23 33.06
N GLY A 493 -25.30 -16.41 33.12
CA GLY A 493 -25.92 -17.07 31.96
C GLY A 493 -27.07 -16.25 31.39
N HIS A 494 -27.90 -15.62 32.24
CA HIS A 494 -28.94 -14.70 31.81
C HIS A 494 -28.36 -13.47 31.11
N VAL A 495 -27.36 -12.82 31.70
CA VAL A 495 -26.69 -11.65 31.09
C VAL A 495 -26.13 -11.97 29.71
N LEU A 496 -25.35 -13.06 29.58
CA LEU A 496 -24.74 -13.46 28.30
C LEU A 496 -25.79 -13.77 27.23
N LYS A 497 -26.86 -14.47 27.60
CA LYS A 497 -27.96 -14.81 26.69
C LYS A 497 -28.72 -13.57 26.23
N GLU A 498 -28.98 -12.63 27.13
CA GLU A 498 -29.66 -11.39 26.81
C GLU A 498 -28.79 -10.48 25.93
N LEU A 499 -27.49 -10.36 26.21
CA LEU A 499 -26.54 -9.63 25.36
C LEU A 499 -26.49 -10.23 23.95
N ALA A 500 -26.40 -11.55 23.84
CA ALA A 500 -26.41 -12.24 22.54
C ALA A 500 -27.71 -11.96 21.77
N LEU A 501 -28.86 -12.05 22.44
CA LEU A 501 -30.16 -11.75 21.83
C LEU A 501 -30.27 -10.26 21.44
N ALA A 502 -29.81 -9.36 22.30
CA ALA A 502 -29.77 -7.92 22.09
C ALA A 502 -28.96 -7.55 20.85
N MET A 503 -27.76 -8.12 20.69
CA MET A 503 -26.92 -7.94 19.51
C MET A 503 -27.56 -8.50 18.24
N LYS A 504 -28.19 -9.68 18.31
CA LYS A 504 -28.87 -10.32 17.16
C LYS A 504 -30.11 -9.53 16.69
N THR A 505 -30.82 -8.94 17.63
CA THR A 505 -32.10 -8.24 17.38
C THR A 505 -31.95 -6.72 17.26
N MET A 506 -30.80 -6.16 17.66
CA MET A 506 -30.56 -4.72 17.78
C MET A 506 -31.54 -4.04 18.74
N THR A 507 -31.83 -4.71 19.86
CA THR A 507 -32.74 -4.23 20.91
C THR A 507 -32.05 -4.15 22.27
N TYR A 508 -32.51 -3.26 23.14
CA TYR A 508 -31.97 -3.06 24.49
C TYR A 508 -32.94 -3.63 25.54
N PRO A 509 -32.62 -4.77 26.18
CA PRO A 509 -33.43 -5.33 27.27
C PRO A 509 -33.13 -4.61 28.59
N LEU A 510 -34.18 -4.23 29.32
CA LEU A 510 -34.03 -3.60 30.64
C LEU A 510 -33.61 -4.61 31.73
N THR A 511 -33.86 -5.90 31.51
CA THR A 511 -33.56 -7.01 32.41
C THR A 511 -32.06 -7.28 32.57
N ILE A 512 -31.23 -6.87 31.59
CA ILE A 512 -29.76 -7.04 31.65
C ILE A 512 -29.20 -6.40 32.93
N LYS A 513 -29.66 -5.20 33.27
CA LYS A 513 -29.18 -4.49 34.47
C LYS A 513 -29.58 -5.20 35.76
N VAL A 514 -30.78 -5.77 35.80
CA VAL A 514 -31.28 -6.53 36.96
C VAL A 514 -30.42 -7.78 37.18
N HIS A 515 -30.20 -8.56 36.12
CA HIS A 515 -29.35 -9.75 36.18
C HIS A 515 -27.89 -9.43 36.53
N THR A 516 -27.37 -8.30 36.02
CA THR A 516 -26.01 -7.84 36.33
C THR A 516 -25.85 -7.51 37.82
N GLU A 517 -26.77 -6.74 38.41
CA GLU A 517 -26.74 -6.40 39.83
C GLU A 517 -26.96 -7.63 40.73
N ASN A 518 -27.88 -8.53 40.35
CA ASN A 518 -28.06 -9.80 41.05
C ASN A 518 -26.80 -10.67 41.02
N GLY A 519 -26.10 -10.71 39.88
CA GLY A 519 -24.85 -11.43 39.70
C GLY A 519 -23.72 -10.86 40.58
N LYS A 520 -23.58 -9.53 40.63
CA LYS A 520 -22.62 -8.85 41.54
C LYS A 520 -22.89 -9.20 43.00
N LEU A 521 -24.14 -9.08 43.44
CA LEU A 521 -24.53 -9.38 44.83
C LEU A 521 -24.30 -10.86 45.17
N ALA A 522 -24.57 -11.77 44.24
CA ALA A 522 -24.27 -13.19 44.43
C ALA A 522 -22.75 -13.46 44.51
N ALA A 523 -21.94 -12.75 43.72
CA ALA A 523 -20.48 -12.84 43.78
C ALA A 523 -19.91 -12.32 45.10
N GLU A 524 -20.47 -11.21 45.61
CA GLU A 524 -20.10 -10.66 46.92
C GLU A 524 -20.44 -11.63 48.05
N ASN A 525 -21.64 -12.23 48.03
CA ASN A 525 -22.03 -13.26 49.01
C ASN A 525 -21.10 -14.49 48.95
N LEU A 526 -20.73 -14.94 47.75
CA LEU A 526 -19.77 -16.03 47.57
C LEU A 526 -18.39 -15.64 48.12
N LYS A 527 -17.93 -14.43 47.84
CA LYS A 527 -16.66 -13.89 48.35
C LYS A 527 -16.65 -13.78 49.88
N SER A 528 -17.72 -13.26 50.49
CA SER A 528 -17.82 -13.16 51.94
C SER A 528 -17.82 -14.53 52.60
N LEU A 529 -18.51 -15.51 52.01
CA LEU A 529 -18.59 -16.88 52.53
C LEU A 529 -17.24 -17.61 52.53
N LEU A 530 -16.37 -17.27 51.58
CA LEU A 530 -14.98 -17.76 51.55
C LEU A 530 -14.06 -17.08 52.58
N GLN A 531 -14.41 -15.88 53.05
CA GLN A 531 -13.59 -15.09 53.97
C GLN A 531 -13.95 -15.31 55.45
N THR A 532 -15.09 -15.93 55.76
CA THR A 532 -15.51 -16.19 57.14
C THR A 532 -14.70 -17.36 57.75
N ASN A 533 -13.67 -17.05 58.54
CA ASN A 533 -12.71 -18.03 59.11
C ASN A 533 -13.35 -19.18 59.91
N SER A 534 -14.42 -18.92 60.68
CA SER A 534 -15.09 -19.94 61.52
C SER A 534 -15.78 -21.06 60.73
N SER A 535 -15.79 -20.97 59.39
CA SER A 535 -16.54 -21.87 58.51
C SER A 535 -15.71 -22.99 57.90
N TRP A 536 -14.38 -22.94 58.07
CA TRP A 536 -13.44 -23.79 57.34
C TRP A 536 -12.35 -24.45 58.22
N GLU A 537 -12.45 -24.31 59.55
CA GLU A 537 -11.45 -24.76 60.53
C GLU A 537 -11.25 -26.30 60.59
N GLU A 538 -12.20 -27.09 60.06
CA GLU A 538 -12.15 -28.57 60.06
C GLU A 538 -11.62 -29.18 58.74
N ILE A 539 -11.18 -28.37 57.76
CA ILE A 539 -11.00 -28.82 56.36
C ILE A 539 -9.53 -28.94 55.95
N ILE A 540 -9.18 -30.02 55.25
CA ILE A 540 -7.83 -30.27 54.73
C ILE A 540 -7.50 -29.28 53.61
N PHE A 541 -6.30 -28.67 53.65
CA PHE A 541 -5.84 -27.67 52.69
C PHE A 541 -5.95 -28.08 51.21
N SER A 542 -5.82 -29.39 50.91
CA SER A 542 -5.96 -29.96 49.56
C SER A 542 -7.38 -29.87 48.98
N GLU A 543 -8.41 -29.78 49.82
CA GLU A 543 -9.83 -29.68 49.39
C GLU A 543 -10.27 -28.23 49.17
N ILE A 544 -9.58 -27.27 49.79
CA ILE A 544 -9.89 -25.83 49.70
C ILE A 544 -9.46 -25.26 48.35
N ILE A 545 -8.35 -25.74 47.78
CA ILE A 545 -7.76 -25.18 46.54
C ILE A 545 -8.74 -25.28 45.34
N PRO A 546 -9.35 -26.45 45.03
CA PRO A 546 -10.30 -26.55 43.92
C PRO A 546 -11.53 -25.65 44.12
N ILE A 547 -12.03 -25.57 45.35
CA ILE A 547 -13.21 -24.75 45.70
C ILE A 547 -12.93 -23.26 45.54
N ALA A 548 -11.80 -22.80 46.08
CA ALA A 548 -11.35 -21.42 45.94
C ALA A 548 -11.12 -21.07 44.46
N THR A 549 -10.61 -22.02 43.67
CA THR A 549 -10.39 -21.84 42.22
C THR A 549 -11.72 -21.71 41.47
N VAL A 550 -12.69 -22.59 41.73
CA VAL A 550 -14.03 -22.53 41.13
C VAL A 550 -14.72 -21.22 41.48
N ALA A 551 -14.67 -20.81 42.75
CA ALA A 551 -15.29 -19.57 43.19
C ALA A 551 -14.59 -18.32 42.62
N SER A 552 -13.25 -18.33 42.54
CA SER A 552 -12.49 -17.25 41.89
C SER A 552 -12.84 -17.13 40.41
N LEU A 553 -12.95 -18.24 39.69
CA LEU A 553 -13.34 -18.24 38.27
C LEU A 553 -14.77 -17.72 38.08
N LEU A 554 -15.70 -18.07 38.97
CA LEU A 554 -17.06 -17.55 38.94
C LEU A 554 -17.11 -16.04 39.21
N ILE A 555 -16.32 -15.54 40.17
CA ILE A 555 -16.19 -14.10 40.44
C ILE A 555 -15.58 -13.37 39.23
N ASP A 556 -14.57 -13.95 38.58
CA ASP A 556 -13.99 -13.41 37.35
C ASP A 556 -15.03 -13.33 36.23
N ILE A 557 -15.85 -14.38 36.05
CA ILE A 557 -16.93 -14.40 35.05
C ILE A 557 -17.95 -13.28 35.31
N VAL A 558 -18.32 -13.01 36.57
CA VAL A 558 -19.18 -11.87 36.94
C VAL A 558 -18.53 -10.53 36.58
N SER A 559 -17.22 -10.39 36.81
CA SER A 559 -16.46 -9.19 36.43
C SER A 559 -16.46 -8.98 34.91
N TYR A 560 -16.19 -10.03 34.12
CA TYR A 560 -16.20 -9.94 32.66
C TYR A 560 -17.60 -9.69 32.09
N THR A 561 -18.64 -10.35 32.60
CA THR A 561 -20.03 -10.08 32.17
C THR A 561 -20.44 -8.65 32.49
N THR A 562 -20.04 -8.10 33.64
CA THR A 562 -20.27 -6.68 33.99
C THR A 562 -19.58 -5.75 32.99
N LYS A 563 -18.29 -5.94 32.72
CA LYS A 563 -17.53 -5.15 31.72
C LYS A 563 -18.15 -5.24 30.32
N MET A 564 -18.68 -6.41 29.97
CA MET A 564 -19.35 -6.63 28.71
C MET A 564 -20.65 -5.82 28.62
N VAL A 565 -21.43 -5.74 29.70
CA VAL A 565 -22.63 -4.89 29.78
C VAL A 565 -22.27 -3.40 29.68
N GLU A 566 -21.22 -2.95 30.35
CA GLU A 566 -20.74 -1.56 30.25
C GLU A 566 -20.33 -1.17 28.82
N SER A 567 -19.57 -2.06 28.16
CA SER A 567 -19.15 -1.87 26.77
C SER A 567 -20.34 -1.94 25.81
N PHE A 568 -21.29 -2.85 26.09
CA PHE A 568 -22.54 -2.96 25.36
C PHE A 568 -23.41 -1.72 25.51
N ASP A 569 -23.48 -1.08 26.68
CA ASP A 569 -24.26 0.15 26.89
C ASP A 569 -23.76 1.29 26.00
N GLN A 570 -22.44 1.44 25.87
CA GLN A 570 -21.83 2.39 24.95
C GLN A 570 -22.16 2.06 23.50
N LEU A 571 -22.01 0.79 23.12
CA LEU A 571 -22.32 0.29 21.79
C LEU A 571 -23.79 0.55 21.42
N ALA A 572 -24.72 0.15 22.28
CA ALA A 572 -26.16 0.27 22.08
C ALA A 572 -26.58 1.74 21.92
N THR A 573 -25.93 2.66 22.64
CA THR A 573 -26.15 4.10 22.53
C THR A 573 -25.69 4.62 21.17
N LEU A 574 -24.45 4.31 20.77
CA LEU A 574 -23.87 4.76 19.50
C LEU A 574 -24.61 4.17 18.29
N ALA A 575 -25.03 2.91 18.38
CA ALA A 575 -25.75 2.20 17.33
C ALA A 575 -27.28 2.38 17.38
N ARG A 576 -27.80 3.14 18.36
CA ARG A 576 -29.23 3.46 18.54
C ARG A 576 -30.13 2.22 18.62
N PHE A 577 -29.79 1.28 19.49
CA PHE A 577 -30.58 0.07 19.74
C PHE A 577 -32.00 0.45 20.20
N LYS A 578 -33.02 -0.29 19.73
CA LYS A 578 -34.41 -0.03 20.14
C LYS A 578 -34.65 -0.54 21.56
N LYS A 579 -35.08 0.33 22.47
CA LYS A 579 -35.51 -0.09 23.81
C LYS A 579 -36.75 -0.98 23.71
N THR A 580 -36.75 -2.13 24.38
CA THR A 580 -37.88 -3.05 24.39
C THR A 580 -38.44 -3.21 25.80
N ASN A 581 -39.72 -2.89 25.99
CA ASN A 581 -40.47 -3.13 27.24
C ASN A 581 -41.09 -4.54 27.31
N ARG A 582 -40.82 -5.42 26.33
CA ARG A 582 -41.37 -6.77 26.29
C ARG A 582 -40.37 -7.75 26.90
N PHE A 583 -40.77 -8.45 27.95
CA PHE A 583 -40.20 -9.75 28.31
C PHE A 583 -40.32 -10.65 27.07
N ALA A 584 -39.23 -10.91 26.36
CA ALA A 584 -39.27 -11.81 25.23
C ALA A 584 -39.51 -13.24 25.77
N PRO A 585 -40.58 -13.95 25.37
CA PRO A 585 -40.77 -15.31 25.80
C PRO A 585 -39.69 -16.18 25.15
N ALA A 586 -38.78 -16.70 25.96
CA ALA A 586 -37.90 -17.76 25.52
C ALA A 586 -38.78 -18.98 25.18
N ARG A 587 -38.88 -19.35 23.89
CA ARG A 587 -39.35 -20.69 23.53
C ARG A 587 -38.31 -21.69 24.03
N ILE A 588 -38.56 -22.27 25.20
CA ILE A 588 -37.77 -23.36 25.76
C ILE A 588 -38.12 -24.62 24.96
N ARG A 589 -37.17 -25.16 24.18
CA ARG A 589 -37.23 -26.59 23.85
C ARG A 589 -36.79 -27.33 25.11
N THR A 590 -37.75 -27.83 25.88
CA THR A 590 -37.50 -28.77 26.98
C THR A 590 -37.11 -30.12 26.40
N GLY A 591 -35.86 -30.24 25.94
CA GLY A 591 -35.22 -31.52 25.69
C GLY A 591 -34.56 -32.00 26.97
N SER A 592 -35.02 -33.12 27.51
CA SER A 592 -34.38 -33.88 28.59
C SER A 592 -32.85 -33.85 28.48
N TRP A 593 -32.18 -33.39 29.53
CA TRP A 593 -30.74 -33.53 29.72
C TRP A 593 -30.39 -35.02 29.84
N LYS A 594 -30.16 -35.71 28.72
CA LYS A 594 -29.47 -36.99 28.72
C LYS A 594 -27.97 -36.73 28.67
N ARG A 595 -27.25 -37.16 29.70
CA ARG A 595 -25.78 -37.30 29.70
C ARG A 595 -25.38 -38.09 28.45
N LYS A 596 -24.84 -37.42 27.43
CA LYS A 596 -24.06 -38.07 26.37
C LYS A 596 -22.59 -37.87 26.72
N ARG A 597 -21.92 -38.99 27.00
CA ARG A 597 -20.45 -39.06 27.10
C ARG A 597 -19.92 -38.81 25.69
N VAL A 598 -19.17 -37.73 25.48
CA VAL A 598 -18.48 -37.47 24.21
C VAL A 598 -17.30 -38.44 24.14
N THR A 599 -17.38 -39.43 23.26
CA THR A 599 -16.22 -40.25 22.86
C THR A 599 -15.38 -39.45 21.86
N PRO A 600 -14.04 -39.56 21.89
CA PRO A 600 -13.20 -38.85 20.92
C PRO A 600 -13.27 -39.55 19.57
N GLU A 601 -13.78 -38.86 18.55
CA GLU A 601 -13.60 -39.28 17.16
C GLU A 601 -12.20 -38.91 16.69
N GLN A 602 -11.52 -39.90 16.12
CA GLN A 602 -10.22 -39.81 15.47
C GLN A 602 -10.35 -39.12 14.10
N ASN A 603 -9.29 -38.38 13.74
CA ASN A 603 -8.97 -37.82 12.42
C ASN A 603 -9.75 -36.58 11.96
N VAL A 604 -9.14 -35.39 12.12
CA VAL A 604 -8.85 -34.46 11.01
C VAL A 604 -7.60 -33.63 11.38
N GLU A 605 -6.50 -33.86 10.66
CA GLU A 605 -5.37 -32.93 10.58
C GLU A 605 -5.78 -31.68 9.80
N GLY A 606 -5.41 -30.49 10.28
CA GLY A 606 -5.53 -29.26 9.47
C GLY A 606 -5.79 -28.00 10.28
N VAL A 607 -4.73 -27.24 10.55
CA VAL A 607 -4.77 -25.87 11.08
C VAL A 607 -5.56 -24.96 10.14
N HIS A 608 -6.60 -24.27 10.63
CA HIS A 608 -6.86 -22.85 10.36
C HIS A 608 -7.93 -22.29 11.32
N HIS A 609 -7.60 -21.14 11.91
CA HIS A 609 -8.45 -20.35 12.78
C HIS A 609 -9.73 -19.86 12.08
N HIS A 610 -10.80 -19.74 12.89
CA HIS A 610 -12.11 -19.11 12.64
C HIS A 610 -13.20 -19.96 11.97
N VAL A 611 -14.05 -20.59 12.79
CA VAL A 611 -15.52 -20.47 12.63
C VAL A 611 -16.17 -20.47 14.01
N ILE A 612 -16.93 -19.42 14.32
CA ILE A 612 -17.92 -19.40 15.40
C ILE A 612 -19.09 -20.27 14.91
N ALA A 613 -19.26 -21.46 15.46
CA ALA A 613 -20.50 -22.21 15.33
C ALA A 613 -21.28 -22.04 16.65
N VAL A 614 -22.37 -21.30 16.58
CA VAL A 614 -23.39 -21.22 17.63
C VAL A 614 -24.40 -22.32 17.35
N GLU A 615 -24.48 -23.31 18.23
CA GLU A 615 -25.70 -24.11 18.44
C GLU A 615 -26.36 -23.75 19.76
#